data_AF-A0A260YT62-F1
#
_entry.id   AF-A0A260YT62-F1
#
_cell.length_a   1.000
_cell.length_b   1.000
_cell.length_c   1.000
_cell.angle_alpha   90.00
_cell.angle_beta   90.00
_cell.angle_gamma   90.00
#
_symmetry.space_group_name_H-M   'P 1'
#
loop_
_entity.id
_entity.type
_entity.pdbx_description
1 polymer ?
#
loop_
_entity_poly.entity_id
_entity_poly.type
_entity_poly.pdbx_seq_one_letter_code
_entity_poly.pdbx_strand_id
1 'polypeptide(L)'
;MADLEVNVDDLVELLSPNMALLVRRKTMEIVTQLGAPLDGSAGKYFQAKDFALGKAICQLCEATASDRTETLAALTNYTSGSIEAADFILKNSKCIEIAYTAVVANALYSSVASRLLVNVARHFPDRVDQKLRARSPDFITALLGEFG
;
A
#
# COMPACT_ATOMS: atom_id res chain seq x y z
N MET A 1 -7.00 -10.92 -26.87
CA MET A 1 -7.22 -9.51 -26.50
C MET A 1 -5.92 -8.81 -26.78
N ALA A 2 -5.92 -7.77 -27.62
CA ALA A 2 -4.72 -6.99 -27.87
C ALA A 2 -4.22 -6.45 -26.52
N ASP A 3 -2.93 -6.62 -26.24
CA ASP A 3 -2.24 -6.04 -25.10
C ASP A 3 -2.43 -4.53 -25.16
N LEU A 4 -3.41 -4.01 -24.42
CA LEU A 4 -3.45 -2.60 -24.09
C LEU A 4 -2.25 -2.40 -23.16
N GLU A 5 -1.17 -1.87 -23.71
CA GLU A 5 0.00 -1.50 -22.92
C GLU A 5 -0.45 -0.52 -21.84
N VAL A 6 -0.37 -0.95 -20.58
CA VAL A 6 -0.85 -0.15 -19.45
C VAL A 6 0.09 1.03 -19.28
N ASN A 7 -0.40 2.22 -19.59
CA ASN A 7 0.36 3.46 -19.44
C ASN A 7 0.33 3.94 -17.98
N VAL A 8 1.51 3.94 -17.35
CA VAL A 8 1.69 4.39 -15.95
C VAL A 8 1.27 5.85 -15.76
N ASP A 9 1.46 6.74 -16.75
CA ASP A 9 1.12 8.16 -16.58
C ASP A 9 -0.38 8.37 -16.46
N ASP A 10 -1.15 7.66 -17.29
CA ASP A 10 -2.61 7.71 -17.25
C ASP A 10 -3.11 7.18 -15.90
N LEU A 11 -2.54 6.06 -15.41
CA LEU A 11 -2.91 5.54 -14.09
C LEU A 11 -2.62 6.55 -12.97
N VAL A 12 -1.46 7.21 -13.02
CA VAL A 12 -1.07 8.23 -12.02
C VAL A 12 -2.05 9.41 -12.03
N GLU A 13 -2.41 9.92 -13.21
CA GLU A 13 -3.37 11.01 -13.35
C GLU A 13 -4.77 10.60 -12.83
N LEU A 14 -5.25 9.44 -13.25
CA LEU A 14 -6.56 8.92 -12.89
C LEU A 14 -6.68 8.58 -11.40
N LEU A 15 -5.57 8.33 -10.69
CA LEU A 15 -5.51 8.12 -9.25
C LEU A 15 -5.44 9.42 -8.43
N SER A 16 -5.33 10.59 -9.06
CA SER A 16 -5.29 11.87 -8.34
C SER A 16 -6.46 12.00 -7.35
N PRO A 17 -6.24 12.45 -6.10
CA PRO A 17 -7.32 12.61 -5.11
C PRO A 17 -8.48 13.51 -5.58
N ASN A 18 -8.23 14.38 -6.55
CA ASN A 18 -9.23 15.29 -7.13
C ASN A 18 -10.06 14.66 -8.27
N MET A 19 -9.67 13.48 -8.78
CA MET A 19 -10.46 12.77 -9.79
C MET A 19 -11.78 12.26 -9.22
N ALA A 20 -12.77 12.03 -10.08
CA ALA A 20 -14.05 11.47 -9.63
C ALA A 20 -13.87 10.11 -8.94
N LEU A 21 -14.56 9.88 -7.81
CA LEU A 21 -14.43 8.65 -7.02
C LEU A 21 -14.60 7.37 -7.85
N LEU A 22 -15.57 7.36 -8.77
CA LEU A 22 -15.82 6.22 -9.64
C LEU A 22 -14.61 5.91 -10.55
N VAL A 23 -13.95 6.95 -11.05
CA VAL A 23 -12.75 6.81 -11.89
C VAL A 23 -11.62 6.24 -11.05
N ARG A 24 -11.34 6.83 -9.89
CA ARG A 24 -10.29 6.34 -8.98
C ARG A 24 -10.48 4.87 -8.61
N ARG A 25 -11.72 4.46 -8.27
CA ARG A 25 -12.03 3.07 -7.92
C ARG A 25 -11.76 2.10 -9.07
N LYS A 26 -12.23 2.41 -10.28
CA LYS A 26 -11.95 1.58 -11.47
C LYS A 26 -10.45 1.51 -11.78
N THR A 27 -9.75 2.64 -11.65
CA THR A 27 -8.30 2.67 -11.83
C THR A 27 -7.59 1.83 -10.75
N MET A 28 -8.05 1.89 -9.51
CA MET A 28 -7.50 1.07 -8.42
C MET A 28 -7.73 -0.43 -8.62
N GLU A 29 -8.83 -0.86 -9.25
CA GLU A 29 -9.04 -2.26 -9.62
C GLU A 29 -7.93 -2.74 -10.57
N ILE A 30 -7.62 -1.95 -11.61
CA ILE A 30 -6.54 -2.24 -12.56
C ILE A 30 -5.19 -2.28 -11.83
N VAL A 31 -4.90 -1.25 -11.03
CA VAL A 31 -3.63 -1.11 -10.30
C VAL A 31 -3.41 -2.26 -9.31
N THR A 32 -4.47 -2.73 -8.66
CA THR A 32 -4.41 -3.88 -7.74
C THR A 32 -4.10 -5.17 -8.48
N GLN A 33 -4.67 -5.35 -9.69
CA GLN A 33 -4.40 -6.52 -10.54
C GLN A 33 -2.97 -6.53 -11.08
N LEU A 34 -2.40 -5.36 -11.42
CA LEU A 34 -0.99 -5.25 -11.82
C LEU A 34 -0.02 -5.71 -10.73
N GLY A 35 -0.39 -5.54 -9.46
CA GLY A 35 0.41 -5.99 -8.33
C GLY A 35 0.26 -7.48 -7.99
N ALA A 36 -0.73 -8.18 -8.54
CA ALA A 36 -1.09 -9.54 -8.14
C ALA A 36 -0.10 -10.64 -8.57
N PRO A 37 0.55 -10.57 -9.75
CA PRO A 37 1.53 -11.57 -10.16
C PRO A 37 2.74 -11.64 -9.21
N LEU A 38 3.14 -12.87 -8.85
CA LEU A 38 4.28 -13.15 -7.98
C LEU A 38 5.59 -13.44 -8.75
N ASP A 39 5.56 -13.30 -10.08
CA ASP A 39 6.70 -13.54 -10.98
C ASP A 39 7.71 -12.37 -11.04
N GLY A 40 7.53 -11.35 -10.18
CA GLY A 40 8.35 -10.15 -10.12
C GLY A 40 7.94 -9.05 -11.11
N SER A 41 6.96 -9.28 -11.99
CA SER A 41 6.46 -8.26 -12.92
C SER A 41 5.80 -7.08 -12.21
N ALA A 42 5.13 -7.32 -11.08
CA ALA A 42 4.53 -6.29 -10.23
C ALA A 42 5.55 -5.22 -9.80
N GLY A 43 6.76 -5.64 -9.40
CA GLY A 43 7.82 -4.72 -9.00
C GLY A 43 8.20 -3.72 -10.11
N LYS A 44 8.15 -4.14 -11.38
CA LYS A 44 8.48 -3.29 -12.53
C LYS A 44 7.53 -2.12 -12.68
N TYR A 45 6.22 -2.35 -12.57
CA TYR A 45 5.22 -1.28 -12.64
C TYR A 45 5.33 -0.32 -11.45
N PHE A 46 5.59 -0.84 -10.25
CA PHE A 46 5.72 -0.02 -9.07
C PHE A 46 6.93 0.92 -9.13
N GLN A 47 8.07 0.43 -9.65
CA GLN A 47 9.34 1.15 -9.75
C GLN A 47 9.43 2.06 -10.98
N ALA A 48 8.59 1.83 -12.00
CA ALA A 48 8.62 2.59 -13.24
C ALA A 48 8.52 4.10 -12.99
N LYS A 49 9.26 4.86 -13.81
CA LYS A 49 9.26 6.34 -13.80
C LYS A 49 9.51 6.92 -12.41
N ASP A 50 10.57 6.44 -11.74
CA ASP A 50 10.92 6.86 -10.38
C ASP A 50 9.76 6.69 -9.40
N PHE A 51 9.20 5.47 -9.35
CA PHE A 51 8.11 5.10 -8.46
C PHE A 51 6.83 5.94 -8.62
N ALA A 52 6.55 6.47 -9.82
CA ALA A 52 5.41 7.37 -10.04
C ALA A 52 4.08 6.75 -9.59
N LEU A 53 3.84 5.48 -9.96
CA LEU A 53 2.63 4.76 -9.55
C LEU A 53 2.60 4.52 -8.04
N GLY A 54 3.73 4.10 -7.47
CA GLY A 54 3.85 3.89 -6.02
C GLY A 54 3.57 5.16 -5.21
N LYS A 55 4.08 6.31 -5.67
CA LYS A 55 3.80 7.65 -5.12
C LYS A 55 2.31 7.96 -5.19
N ALA A 56 1.67 7.75 -6.34
CA ALA A 56 0.24 8.03 -6.53
C ALA A 56 -0.65 7.19 -5.59
N ILE A 57 -0.38 5.88 -5.46
CA ILE A 57 -1.12 5.00 -4.55
C ILE A 57 -0.97 5.46 -3.10
N CYS A 58 0.26 5.78 -2.67
CA CYS A 58 0.53 6.25 -1.32
C CYS A 58 -0.18 7.58 -1.04
N GLN A 59 -0.09 8.54 -1.96
CA GLN A 59 -0.76 9.84 -1.84
C GLN A 59 -2.27 9.69 -1.73
N LEU A 60 -2.89 8.81 -2.54
CA LEU A 60 -4.31 8.55 -2.46
C LEU A 60 -4.69 7.93 -1.10
N CYS A 61 -3.94 6.94 -0.63
CA CYS A 61 -4.14 6.31 0.68
C CYS A 61 -4.10 7.32 1.85
N GLU A 62 -3.16 8.26 1.78
CA GLU A 62 -2.98 9.31 2.77
C GLU A 62 -4.07 10.37 2.72
N ALA A 63 -4.46 10.78 1.51
CA ALA A 63 -5.39 11.88 1.27
C ALA A 63 -6.85 11.50 1.53
N THR A 64 -7.27 10.27 1.23
CA THR A 64 -8.69 9.91 1.23
C THR A 64 -8.98 8.63 2.01
N ALA A 65 -9.72 8.76 3.12
CA ALA A 65 -10.11 7.61 3.94
C ALA A 65 -10.99 6.59 3.16
N SER A 66 -11.76 7.07 2.18
CA SER A 66 -12.65 6.26 1.33
C SER A 66 -11.93 5.33 0.36
N ASP A 67 -10.65 5.56 0.08
CA ASP A 67 -9.85 4.78 -0.87
C ASP A 67 -8.81 3.90 -0.14
N ARG A 68 -8.79 3.90 1.20
CA ARG A 68 -7.78 3.18 2.01
C ARG A 68 -7.83 1.68 1.85
N THR A 69 -9.02 1.09 1.73
CA THR A 69 -9.16 -0.36 1.56
C THR A 69 -8.47 -0.81 0.28
N GLU A 70 -8.75 -0.12 -0.83
CA GLU A 70 -8.25 -0.45 -2.16
C GLU A 70 -6.76 -0.13 -2.29
N THR A 71 -6.33 1.03 -1.79
CA THR A 71 -4.91 1.42 -1.82
C THR A 71 -4.05 0.50 -0.97
N LEU A 72 -4.48 0.14 0.24
CA LEU A 72 -3.75 -0.83 1.07
C LEU A 72 -3.74 -2.23 0.45
N ALA A 73 -4.79 -2.64 -0.26
CA ALA A 73 -4.81 -3.91 -0.98
C ALA A 73 -3.77 -3.92 -2.12
N ALA A 74 -3.72 -2.86 -2.92
CA ALA A 74 -2.70 -2.72 -3.95
C ALA A 74 -1.28 -2.74 -3.36
N LEU A 75 -1.01 -1.96 -2.31
CA LEU A 75 0.29 -1.94 -1.64
C LEU A 75 0.64 -3.31 -1.06
N THR A 76 -0.32 -4.05 -0.51
CA THR A 76 -0.12 -5.43 -0.04
C THR A 76 0.35 -6.33 -1.17
N ASN A 77 -0.28 -6.23 -2.34
CA ASN A 77 0.10 -7.01 -3.51
C ASN A 77 1.53 -6.68 -3.96
N TYR A 78 1.85 -5.40 -4.18
CA TYR A 78 3.20 -5.00 -4.62
C TYR A 78 4.30 -5.38 -3.63
N THR A 79 4.04 -5.24 -2.32
CA THR A 79 5.02 -5.58 -1.27
C THR A 79 5.16 -7.06 -0.99
N SER A 80 4.30 -7.91 -1.57
CA SER A 80 4.37 -9.36 -1.34
C SER A 80 5.63 -9.98 -1.94
N GLY A 81 6.11 -9.44 -3.07
CA GLY A 81 7.28 -9.93 -3.80
C GLY A 81 8.30 -8.87 -4.21
N SER A 82 8.08 -7.58 -3.92
CA SER A 82 9.06 -6.51 -4.22
C SER A 82 9.58 -5.86 -2.95
N ILE A 83 10.87 -6.07 -2.67
CA ILE A 83 11.61 -5.44 -1.59
C ILE A 83 11.68 -3.93 -1.81
N GLU A 84 11.83 -3.50 -3.06
CA GLU A 84 11.91 -2.10 -3.45
C GLU A 84 10.59 -1.37 -3.18
N ALA A 85 9.45 -2.01 -3.45
CA ALA A 85 8.14 -1.45 -3.10
C ALA A 85 7.99 -1.33 -1.58
N ALA A 86 8.38 -2.36 -0.82
CA ALA A 86 8.33 -2.35 0.63
C ALA A 86 9.24 -1.25 1.23
N ASP A 87 10.45 -1.09 0.73
CA ASP A 87 11.39 -0.05 1.15
C ASP A 87 10.83 1.35 0.86
N PHE A 88 10.31 1.53 -0.36
CA PHE A 88 9.75 2.79 -0.81
C PHE A 88 8.61 3.25 0.10
N ILE A 89 7.63 2.39 0.38
CA ILE A 89 6.46 2.70 1.21
C ILE A 89 6.91 2.99 2.65
N LEU A 90 7.83 2.17 3.18
CA LEU A 90 8.32 2.35 4.54
C LEU A 90 9.01 3.71 4.73
N LYS A 91 9.80 4.14 3.75
CA LYS A 91 10.60 5.37 3.81
C LYS A 91 9.83 6.63 3.43
N ASN A 92 8.93 6.56 2.45
CA ASN A 92 8.40 7.75 1.77
C ASN A 92 6.91 8.02 2.00
N SER A 93 6.20 7.19 2.77
CA SER A 93 4.77 7.37 3.02
C SER A 93 4.38 7.12 4.48
N LYS A 94 3.13 7.47 4.81
CA LYS A 94 2.48 7.20 6.10
C LYS A 94 1.61 5.93 6.05
N CYS A 95 1.66 5.17 4.96
CA CYS A 95 0.77 4.02 4.75
C CYS A 95 0.98 2.93 5.81
N ILE A 96 2.20 2.75 6.33
CA ILE A 96 2.50 1.79 7.40
C ILE A 96 1.81 2.21 8.69
N GLU A 97 1.86 3.50 9.02
CA GLU A 97 1.23 4.02 10.21
C GLU A 97 -0.31 4.04 10.11
N ILE A 98 -0.85 4.28 8.91
CA ILE A 98 -2.27 4.14 8.62
C ILE A 98 -2.70 2.68 8.78
N ALA A 99 -1.93 1.74 8.23
CA ALA A 99 -2.21 0.32 8.37
C ALA A 99 -2.19 -0.13 9.84
N TYR A 100 -1.17 0.28 10.60
CA TYR A 100 -1.11 0.04 12.05
C TYR A 100 -2.35 0.57 12.77
N THR A 101 -2.75 1.82 12.49
CA THR A 101 -3.93 2.42 13.12
C THR A 101 -5.20 1.66 12.77
N ALA A 102 -5.33 1.19 11.52
CA ALA A 102 -6.48 0.39 11.10
C ALA A 102 -6.57 -0.96 11.80
N VAL A 103 -5.42 -1.60 12.09
CA VAL A 103 -5.37 -2.85 12.85
C VAL A 103 -5.78 -2.61 14.30
N VAL A 104 -5.17 -1.65 14.98
CA VAL A 104 -5.46 -1.36 16.40
C VAL A 104 -6.88 -0.86 16.62
N ALA A 105 -7.46 -0.16 15.66
CA ALA A 105 -8.84 0.31 15.73
C ALA A 105 -9.87 -0.73 15.26
N ASN A 106 -9.43 -1.96 14.94
CA ASN A 106 -10.23 -3.01 14.31
C ASN A 106 -11.13 -2.49 13.17
N ALA A 107 -10.55 -1.69 12.27
CA ALA A 107 -11.26 -1.13 11.14
C ALA A 107 -11.70 -2.24 10.17
N LEU A 108 -12.71 -2.00 9.33
CA LEU A 108 -13.24 -2.98 8.36
C LEU A 108 -12.17 -3.58 7.43
N TYR A 109 -11.06 -2.88 7.21
CA TYR A 109 -9.94 -3.29 6.37
C TYR A 109 -8.68 -3.69 7.15
N SER A 110 -8.81 -3.96 8.47
CA SER A 110 -7.72 -4.37 9.36
C SER A 110 -6.96 -5.60 8.84
N SER A 111 -7.67 -6.56 8.25
CA SER A 111 -7.07 -7.78 7.66
C SER A 111 -6.13 -7.50 6.47
N VAL A 112 -6.46 -6.53 5.62
CA VAL A 112 -5.59 -6.12 4.52
C VAL A 112 -4.41 -5.31 5.07
N ALA A 113 -4.69 -4.42 6.01
CA ALA A 113 -3.67 -3.61 6.68
C ALA A 113 -2.61 -4.47 7.38
N SER A 114 -3.01 -5.51 8.11
CA SER A 114 -2.09 -6.41 8.80
C SER A 114 -1.18 -7.16 7.83
N ARG A 115 -1.69 -7.58 6.66
CA ARG A 115 -0.88 -8.23 5.62
C ARG A 115 0.19 -7.29 5.06
N LEU A 116 -0.13 -6.02 4.84
CA LEU A 116 0.86 -5.01 4.45
C LEU A 116 1.96 -4.89 5.51
N LEU A 117 1.59 -4.79 6.79
CA LEU A 117 2.55 -4.71 7.89
C LEU A 117 3.47 -5.93 7.91
N VAL A 118 2.91 -7.14 7.77
CA VAL A 118 3.68 -8.39 7.72
C VAL A 118 4.63 -8.40 6.53
N ASN A 119 4.19 -7.98 5.34
CA ASN A 119 5.05 -7.94 4.15
C ASN A 119 6.25 -7.02 4.34
N VAL A 120 6.01 -5.81 4.86
CA VAL A 120 7.09 -4.84 5.06
C VAL A 120 8.00 -5.26 6.21
N ALA A 121 7.45 -5.80 7.30
CA ALA A 121 8.23 -6.30 8.43
C ALA A 121 9.07 -7.54 8.09
N ARG A 122 8.61 -8.38 7.16
CA ARG A 122 9.40 -9.51 6.64
C ARG A 122 10.72 -9.06 6.04
N HIS A 123 10.72 -7.92 5.33
CA HIS A 123 11.90 -7.38 4.65
C HIS A 123 12.70 -6.45 5.56
N PHE A 124 12.03 -5.68 6.43
CA PHE A 124 12.65 -4.61 7.22
C PHE A 124 12.14 -4.59 8.67
N PRO A 125 12.35 -5.67 9.45
CA PRO A 125 11.77 -5.79 10.80
C PRO A 125 12.19 -4.64 11.72
N ASP A 126 13.49 -4.31 11.77
CA ASP A 126 14.01 -3.27 12.66
C ASP A 126 13.49 -1.86 12.31
N ARG A 127 13.33 -1.58 11.01
CA ARG A 127 12.85 -0.27 10.54
C ARG A 127 11.35 -0.11 10.76
N VAL A 128 10.58 -1.19 10.64
CA VAL A 128 9.16 -1.18 11.01
C VAL A 128 9.01 -0.98 12.51
N ASP A 129 9.78 -1.70 13.33
CA ASP A 129 9.81 -1.53 14.78
C ASP A 129 10.13 -0.07 15.15
N GLN A 130 11.23 0.47 14.62
CA GLN A 130 11.62 1.86 14.86
C GLN A 130 10.50 2.85 14.48
N LYS A 131 9.89 2.69 13.29
CA LYS A 131 8.85 3.59 12.80
C LYS A 131 7.58 3.53 13.65
N LEU A 132 7.15 2.33 14.04
CA LEU A 132 5.95 2.14 14.84
C LEU A 132 6.17 2.53 16.31
N ARG A 133 7.33 2.25 16.91
CA ARG A 133 7.68 2.74 18.26
C ARG A 133 7.69 4.26 18.35
N ALA A 134 8.23 4.93 17.32
CA ALA A 134 8.24 6.39 17.25
C ALA A 134 6.80 6.98 17.25
N ARG A 135 5.81 6.22 16.79
CA ARG A 135 4.40 6.60 16.81
C ARG A 135 3.68 6.17 18.09
N SER A 136 3.94 4.95 18.57
CA SER A 136 3.30 4.33 19.72
C SER A 136 4.33 3.45 20.43
N PRO A 137 4.89 3.86 21.58
CA PRO A 137 5.93 3.11 22.28
C PRO A 137 5.53 1.64 22.59
N ASP A 138 4.24 1.42 22.87
CA ASP A 138 3.65 0.12 23.21
C ASP A 138 2.92 -0.54 22.03
N PHE A 139 3.33 -0.24 20.78
CA PHE A 139 2.59 -0.68 19.59
C PHE A 139 2.41 -2.20 19.50
N ILE A 140 3.38 -2.99 20.00
CA ILE A 140 3.31 -4.46 20.01
C ILE A 140 2.15 -4.93 20.87
N THR A 141 1.99 -4.40 22.08
CA THR A 141 0.87 -4.76 22.96
C THR A 141 -0.47 -4.42 22.32
N ALA A 142 -0.54 -3.26 21.66
CA ALA A 142 -1.75 -2.86 20.92
C ALA A 142 -2.06 -3.79 19.74
N LEU A 143 -1.05 -4.29 19.02
CA LEU A 143 -1.23 -5.28 17.94
C LEU A 143 -1.62 -6.66 18.48
N LEU A 144 -1.07 -7.07 19.62
CA LEU A 144 -1.34 -8.36 20.24
C LEU A 144 -2.73 -8.43 20.88
N GLY A 145 -3.29 -7.30 21.32
CA GLY A 145 -4.65 -7.22 21.87
C GLY A 145 -5.76 -7.62 20.89
N GLU A 146 -5.49 -7.67 19.59
CA GLU A 146 -6.43 -8.13 18.55
C GLU A 146 -6.44 -9.66 18.34
N PHE A 147 -5.45 -10.38 18.90
CA PHE A 147 -5.40 -11.84 18.85
C PHE A 147 -5.98 -12.52 20.11
N GLY A 148 -6.49 -11.73 21.06
CA GLY A 148 -7.07 -12.16 22.33
C GLY A 148 -8.58 -12.26 22.32
#